data_AF-A0A2A7B910-F1
#
_entry.id   AF-A0A2A7B910-F1
#
_cell.length_a   1.000
_cell.length_b   1.000
_cell.length_c   1.000
_cell.angle_alpha   90.00
_cell.angle_beta   90.00
_cell.angle_gamma   90.00
#
_symmetry.space_group_name_H-M   'P 1'
#
loop_
_entity.id
_entity.type
_entity.pdbx_description
1 polymer ?
#
loop_
_entity_poly.entity_id
_entity_poly.type
_entity_poly.pdbx_seq_one_letter_code
_entity_poly.pdbx_strand_id
1 'polypeptide(L)'
;MKKTKRIFAFALALLLAALMLTGCKSTLTSIAHKLTGASDEVQEEDTTQWAAPSSDPLMIEGIADTSAKYATAVANGSLNIVFNGIWSRQTDYFTAPNGLLSVYGCGTAEGVQKFKISLWKKVDGGAQYVDNTTYYFVTDGQNYHCDIGNLDPNASYRLTISYDSSKYYLYGLLKVEGIGG
;
A
#
# COMPACT_ATOMS: atom_id res chain seq x y z
N MET A 1 58.31 -11.43 16.49
CA MET A 1 56.88 -11.43 16.12
C MET A 1 56.42 -12.53 15.14
N LYS A 2 57.30 -13.25 14.41
CA LYS A 2 56.88 -14.32 13.46
C LYS A 2 56.51 -15.67 14.09
N LYS A 3 57.10 -16.05 15.24
CA LYS A 3 56.83 -17.35 15.89
C LYS A 3 55.51 -17.38 16.66
N THR A 4 55.15 -16.29 17.35
CA THR A 4 53.91 -16.18 18.15
C THR A 4 52.64 -16.26 17.30
N LYS A 5 52.63 -15.64 16.11
CA LYS A 5 51.49 -15.70 15.18
C LYS A 5 51.27 -17.10 14.59
N ARG A 6 52.36 -17.85 14.35
CA ARG A 6 52.26 -19.24 13.87
C ARG A 6 51.71 -20.17 14.96
N ILE A 7 52.15 -20.00 16.22
CA ILE A 7 51.65 -20.82 17.34
C ILE A 7 50.15 -20.59 17.55
N PHE A 8 49.67 -19.35 17.45
CA PHE A 8 48.25 -19.04 17.53
C PHE A 8 47.42 -19.67 16.41
N ALA A 9 47.93 -19.63 15.17
CA ALA A 9 47.25 -20.23 14.03
C ALA A 9 47.15 -21.76 14.15
N PHE A 10 48.21 -22.41 14.65
CA PHE A 10 48.20 -23.86 14.90
C PHE A 10 47.25 -24.24 16.06
N ALA A 11 47.21 -23.45 17.12
CA ALA A 11 46.28 -23.66 18.23
C ALA A 11 44.81 -23.53 17.78
N LEU A 12 44.51 -22.53 16.95
CA LEU A 12 43.16 -22.32 16.41
C LEU A 12 42.75 -23.46 15.47
N ALA A 13 43.67 -23.94 14.62
CA ALA A 13 43.42 -25.06 13.72
C ALA A 13 43.16 -26.38 14.48
N LEU A 14 43.89 -26.63 15.57
CA LEU A 14 43.67 -27.80 16.44
C LEU A 14 42.33 -27.74 17.18
N LEU A 15 41.92 -26.55 17.63
CA LEU A 15 40.60 -26.33 18.24
C LEU A 15 39.46 -26.58 17.24
N LEU A 16 39.59 -26.06 16.02
CA LEU A 16 38.62 -26.29 14.94
C LEU A 16 38.54 -27.77 14.57
N ALA A 17 39.67 -28.48 14.49
CA ALA A 17 39.67 -29.92 14.24
C ALA A 17 38.99 -30.71 15.38
N ALA A 18 39.27 -30.39 16.65
CA ALA A 18 38.62 -31.03 17.80
C ALA A 18 37.10 -30.78 17.85
N LEU A 19 36.64 -29.58 17.45
CA LEU A 19 35.22 -29.24 17.35
C LEU A 19 34.51 -30.00 16.21
N MET A 20 35.22 -30.35 15.13
CA MET A 20 34.68 -31.15 14.03
C MET A 20 34.52 -32.63 14.41
N LEU A 21 35.40 -33.18 15.25
CA LEU A 21 35.31 -34.56 15.74
C LEU A 21 34.21 -34.77 16.79
N THR A 22 33.77 -33.73 17.49
CA THR A 22 32.74 -33.82 18.55
C THR A 22 31.30 -33.69 18.05
N GLY A 23 31.08 -33.53 16.74
CA GLY A 23 29.75 -33.58 16.13
C GLY A 23 28.81 -32.41 16.48
N CYS A 24 29.30 -31.35 17.12
CA CYS A 24 28.48 -30.20 17.49
C CYS A 24 28.26 -29.24 16.30
N LYS A 25 27.32 -29.61 15.42
CA LYS A 25 26.95 -28.81 14.23
C LYS A 25 26.49 -27.39 14.60
N SER A 26 25.79 -27.22 15.73
CA SER A 26 25.23 -25.95 16.21
C SER A 26 26.31 -24.93 16.63
N THR A 27 27.39 -25.38 17.25
CA THR A 27 28.47 -24.48 17.72
C THR A 27 29.30 -23.95 16.55
N LEU A 28 29.52 -24.76 15.51
CA LEU A 28 30.19 -24.35 14.28
C LEU A 28 29.37 -23.31 13.50
N THR A 29 28.04 -23.44 13.47
CA THR A 29 27.18 -22.46 12.79
C THR A 29 27.20 -21.12 13.50
N SER A 30 27.16 -21.11 14.83
CA SER A 30 27.19 -19.88 15.64
C SER A 30 28.51 -19.10 15.50
N ILE A 31 29.65 -19.80 15.40
CA ILE A 31 30.96 -19.16 15.20
C ILE A 31 31.10 -18.64 13.76
N ALA A 32 30.59 -19.37 12.77
CA ALA A 32 30.54 -18.88 11.39
C ALA A 32 29.68 -17.61 11.28
N HIS A 33 28.54 -17.56 11.99
CA HIS A 33 27.64 -16.41 11.99
C HIS A 33 28.27 -15.15 12.59
N LYS A 34 29.04 -15.32 13.68
CA LYS A 34 29.79 -14.20 14.29
C LYS A 34 30.95 -13.69 13.46
N LEU A 35 31.51 -14.50 12.56
CA LEU A 35 32.66 -14.13 11.72
C LEU A 35 32.25 -13.50 10.38
N THR A 36 31.06 -13.82 9.86
CA THR A 36 30.57 -13.27 8.58
C THR A 36 29.77 -11.98 8.73
N GLY A 37 29.48 -11.53 9.95
CA GLY A 37 28.68 -10.33 10.19
C GLY A 37 27.23 -10.45 9.72
N ALA A 38 26.77 -11.67 9.43
CA ALA A 38 25.36 -11.92 9.17
C ALA A 38 24.65 -11.84 10.53
N SER A 39 24.07 -10.68 10.80
CA SER A 39 23.02 -10.54 11.79
C SER A 39 21.89 -11.45 11.34
N ASP A 40 21.41 -12.34 12.22
CA ASP A 40 19.99 -12.71 12.16
C ASP A 40 19.24 -11.40 12.40
N GLU A 41 18.98 -10.64 11.34
CA GLU A 41 17.93 -9.65 11.36
C GLU A 41 16.69 -10.44 11.75
N VAL A 42 16.32 -10.33 13.02
CA VAL A 42 14.96 -10.61 13.47
C VAL A 42 14.12 -9.70 12.60
N GLN A 43 13.58 -10.25 11.51
CA GLN A 43 12.51 -9.60 10.78
C GLN A 43 11.42 -9.41 11.82
N GLU A 44 11.19 -8.16 12.22
CA GLU A 44 9.95 -7.84 12.92
C GLU A 44 8.85 -8.39 12.03
N GLU A 45 8.07 -9.31 12.59
CA GLU A 45 6.90 -9.84 11.92
C GLU A 45 6.07 -8.63 11.49
N ASP A 46 5.76 -8.55 10.20
CA ASP A 46 4.90 -7.50 9.66
C ASP A 46 3.50 -7.72 10.24
N THR A 47 3.28 -7.19 11.45
CA THR A 47 2.03 -7.26 12.20
C THR A 47 0.97 -6.33 11.63
N THR A 48 1.15 -5.82 10.39
CA THR A 48 0.18 -4.97 9.70
C THR A 48 -1.17 -5.67 9.64
N GLN A 49 -2.07 -5.27 10.54
CA GLN A 49 -3.46 -5.68 10.50
C GLN A 49 -4.15 -4.84 9.42
N TRP A 50 -4.19 -5.40 8.22
CA TRP A 50 -4.98 -4.86 7.12
C TRP A 50 -6.45 -4.87 7.52
N ALA A 51 -7.17 -3.78 7.25
CA ALA A 51 -8.58 -3.73 7.53
C ALA A 51 -9.34 -4.79 6.73
N ALA A 52 -10.26 -5.50 7.38
CA ALA A 52 -11.01 -6.58 6.75
C ALA A 52 -11.90 -6.03 5.63
N PRO A 53 -11.98 -6.70 4.46
CA PRO A 53 -12.90 -6.31 3.39
C PRO A 53 -14.35 -6.19 3.91
N SER A 54 -15.11 -5.22 3.38
CA SER A 54 -16.54 -5.10 3.69
C SER A 54 -17.31 -6.35 3.23
N SER A 55 -18.35 -6.74 3.98
CA SER A 55 -19.20 -7.90 3.67
C SER A 55 -20.14 -7.68 2.49
N ASP A 56 -20.40 -6.42 2.13
CA ASP A 56 -21.07 -6.02 0.89
C ASP A 56 -20.09 -5.17 0.07
N PRO A 57 -19.12 -5.80 -0.62
CA PRO A 57 -18.12 -5.05 -1.35
C PRO A 57 -18.82 -4.31 -2.48
N LEU A 58 -18.70 -2.98 -2.48
CA LEU A 58 -18.93 -2.18 -3.67
C LEU A 58 -18.37 -2.96 -4.88
N MET A 59 -19.21 -3.25 -5.86
CA MET A 59 -18.82 -4.15 -6.95
C MET A 59 -17.74 -3.47 -7.81
N ILE A 60 -16.50 -3.94 -7.64
CA ILE A 60 -15.30 -3.43 -8.33
C ILE A 60 -14.96 -4.38 -9.47
N GLU A 61 -15.07 -3.88 -10.70
CA GLU A 61 -14.73 -4.63 -11.90
C GLU A 61 -13.29 -4.39 -12.35
N GLY A 62 -12.68 -5.39 -13.00
CA GLY A 62 -11.34 -5.27 -13.58
C GLY A 62 -10.18 -5.35 -12.60
N ILE A 63 -10.42 -5.46 -11.28
CA ILE A 63 -9.39 -5.68 -10.26
C ILE A 63 -9.56 -7.08 -9.68
N ALA A 64 -8.65 -7.99 -10.01
CA ALA A 64 -8.71 -9.38 -9.57
C ALA A 64 -8.22 -9.58 -8.12
N ASP A 65 -7.24 -8.79 -7.68
CA ASP A 65 -6.71 -8.83 -6.32
C ASP A 65 -7.20 -7.63 -5.52
N THR A 66 -8.26 -7.84 -4.74
CA THR A 66 -8.82 -6.84 -3.84
C THR A 66 -8.02 -6.68 -2.54
N SER A 67 -6.94 -7.44 -2.34
CA SER A 67 -6.01 -7.23 -1.22
C SER A 67 -4.88 -6.23 -1.55
N ALA A 68 -4.81 -5.76 -2.81
CA ALA A 68 -3.76 -4.87 -3.28
C ALA A 68 -3.66 -3.58 -2.45
N LYS A 69 -2.43 -3.13 -2.18
CA LYS A 69 -2.15 -1.85 -1.51
C LYS A 69 -2.72 -0.65 -2.27
N TYR A 70 -2.73 -0.75 -3.59
CA TYR A 70 -3.37 0.20 -4.50
C TYR A 70 -3.51 -0.44 -5.88
N ALA A 71 -4.71 -0.41 -6.44
CA ALA A 71 -4.99 -0.88 -7.79
C ALA A 71 -6.11 -0.04 -8.40
N THR A 72 -6.04 0.18 -9.71
CA THR A 72 -7.07 0.88 -10.49
C THR A 72 -7.38 0.11 -11.75
N ALA A 73 -8.66 0.08 -12.16
CA ALA A 73 -9.07 -0.48 -13.44
C ALA A 73 -10.24 0.31 -14.02
N VAL A 74 -10.21 0.58 -15.33
CA VAL A 74 -11.35 1.12 -16.06
C VAL A 74 -12.14 -0.04 -16.67
N ALA A 75 -13.41 -0.14 -16.34
CA ALA A 75 -14.33 -1.16 -16.86
C ALA A 75 -15.75 -0.58 -16.95
N ASN A 76 -16.44 -0.84 -18.06
CA ASN A 76 -17.85 -0.49 -18.26
C ASN A 76 -18.20 0.98 -17.89
N GLY A 77 -17.37 1.94 -18.32
CA GLY A 77 -17.59 3.37 -18.05
C GLY A 77 -17.34 3.80 -16.60
N SER A 78 -16.68 2.94 -15.82
CA SER A 78 -16.34 3.18 -14.41
C SER A 78 -14.84 3.04 -14.16
N LEU A 79 -14.28 3.94 -13.36
CA LEU A 79 -12.96 3.77 -12.76
C LEU A 79 -13.13 3.12 -11.39
N ASN A 80 -12.66 1.89 -11.28
CA ASN A 80 -12.67 1.08 -10.07
C ASN A 80 -11.32 1.21 -9.37
N ILE A 81 -11.31 1.32 -8.05
CA ILE A 81 -10.12 1.57 -7.26
C ILE A 81 -10.19 0.71 -5.98
N VAL A 82 -9.09 0.01 -5.70
CA VAL A 82 -8.83 -0.62 -4.40
C VAL A 82 -7.62 0.08 -3.79
N PHE A 83 -7.69 0.40 -2.50
CA PHE A 83 -6.57 1.01 -1.79
C PHE A 83 -6.51 0.53 -0.35
N ASN A 84 -5.28 0.38 0.15
CA ASN A 84 -5.03 0.00 1.52
C ASN A 84 -3.86 0.78 2.12
N GLY A 85 -4.10 1.41 3.27
CA GLY A 85 -3.10 2.15 4.05
C GLY A 85 -3.49 3.60 4.33
N ILE A 86 -2.48 4.43 4.60
CA ILE A 86 -2.63 5.82 5.10
C ILE A 86 -2.01 6.87 4.18
N TRP A 87 -1.45 6.43 3.05
CA TRP A 87 -0.73 7.31 2.13
C TRP A 87 -1.64 7.80 1.03
N SER A 88 -1.59 9.10 0.76
CA SER A 88 -2.33 9.68 -0.35
C SER A 88 -2.06 8.95 -1.67
N ARG A 89 -3.11 8.83 -2.48
CA ARG A 89 -3.09 8.23 -3.82
C ARG A 89 -3.68 9.21 -4.82
N GLN A 90 -3.29 9.04 -6.07
CA GLN A 90 -3.93 9.71 -7.18
C GLN A 90 -4.09 8.73 -8.33
N THR A 91 -5.20 8.84 -9.05
CA THR A 91 -5.46 8.07 -10.26
C THR A 91 -4.67 8.65 -11.43
N ASP A 92 -4.59 7.89 -12.52
CA ASP A 92 -4.32 8.47 -13.82
C ASP A 92 -5.44 9.45 -14.22
N TYR A 93 -5.15 10.26 -15.25
CA TYR A 93 -6.14 11.17 -15.79
C TYR A 93 -7.20 10.42 -16.61
N PHE A 94 -8.45 10.83 -16.48
CA PHE A 94 -9.62 10.33 -17.21
C PHE A 94 -10.50 11.50 -17.69
N THR A 95 -11.48 11.24 -18.54
CA THR A 95 -12.45 12.26 -18.99
C THR A 95 -13.82 12.04 -18.32
N ALA A 96 -14.64 13.08 -18.26
CA ALA A 96 -16.01 13.03 -17.75
C ALA A 96 -16.99 13.50 -18.86
N PRO A 97 -17.26 12.67 -19.89
CA PRO A 97 -17.90 13.12 -21.13
C PRO A 97 -19.32 13.69 -20.95
N ASN A 98 -20.02 13.33 -19.88
CA ASN A 98 -21.35 13.85 -19.56
C ASN A 98 -21.32 15.03 -18.59
N GLY A 99 -20.13 15.49 -18.19
CA GLY A 99 -19.96 16.57 -17.20
C GLY A 99 -20.36 16.19 -15.77
N LEU A 100 -20.56 14.90 -15.50
CA LEU A 100 -21.03 14.33 -14.23
C LEU A 100 -20.23 13.07 -13.89
N LEU A 101 -19.77 12.98 -12.65
CA LEU A 101 -19.24 11.75 -12.05
C LEU A 101 -20.12 11.34 -10.88
N SER A 102 -20.44 10.05 -10.80
CA SER A 102 -21.10 9.45 -9.64
C SER A 102 -20.07 8.59 -8.90
N VAL A 103 -19.74 8.98 -7.67
CA VAL A 103 -18.67 8.37 -6.89
C VAL A 103 -19.25 7.59 -5.72
N TYR A 104 -19.01 6.29 -5.74
CA TYR A 104 -19.37 5.37 -4.67
C TYR A 104 -18.12 5.00 -3.90
N GLY A 105 -18.19 5.05 -2.57
CA GLY A 105 -17.09 4.73 -1.68
C GLY A 105 -17.52 3.82 -0.55
N CYS A 106 -16.67 2.85 -0.25
CA CYS A 106 -16.81 1.93 0.88
C CYS A 106 -15.45 1.82 1.56
N GLY A 107 -15.41 1.67 2.88
CA GLY A 107 -14.15 1.42 3.56
C GLY A 107 -14.30 0.83 4.95
N THR A 108 -13.21 0.26 5.44
CA THR A 108 -13.10 -0.34 6.77
C THR A 108 -11.76 0.06 7.39
N ALA A 109 -11.73 0.22 8.70
CA ALA A 109 -10.51 0.54 9.46
C ALA A 109 -10.64 0.02 10.90
N GLU A 110 -9.54 0.02 11.64
CA GLU A 110 -9.60 -0.11 13.10
C GLU A 110 -10.23 1.17 13.70
N GLY A 111 -11.44 1.01 14.25
CA GLY A 111 -12.27 2.14 14.67
C GLY A 111 -12.89 2.90 13.50
N VAL A 112 -13.67 3.94 13.81
CA VAL A 112 -14.34 4.75 12.78
C VAL A 112 -13.40 5.87 12.32
N GLN A 113 -12.90 5.75 11.09
CA GLN A 113 -12.06 6.74 10.42
C GLN A 113 -12.79 7.35 9.22
N LYS A 114 -12.12 8.30 8.57
CA LYS A 114 -12.57 8.87 7.31
C LYS A 114 -11.42 8.95 6.32
N PHE A 115 -11.70 8.63 5.07
CA PHE A 115 -10.88 9.06 3.94
C PHE A 115 -11.64 10.13 3.15
N LYS A 116 -10.92 10.93 2.38
CA LYS A 116 -11.51 11.93 1.50
C LYS A 116 -11.03 11.78 0.08
N ILE A 117 -11.92 12.10 -0.85
CA ILE A 117 -11.59 12.27 -2.26
C ILE A 117 -11.50 13.75 -2.60
N SER A 118 -10.80 14.06 -3.68
CA SER A 118 -10.83 15.39 -4.31
C SER A 118 -10.58 15.25 -5.80
N LEU A 119 -11.24 16.09 -6.61
CA LEU A 119 -11.06 16.09 -8.05
C LEU A 119 -10.07 17.18 -8.46
N TRP A 120 -9.22 16.86 -9.44
CA TRP A 120 -8.24 17.79 -9.99
C TRP A 120 -8.34 17.81 -11.51
N LYS A 121 -8.49 19.01 -12.09
CA LYS A 121 -8.48 19.24 -13.54
C LYS A 121 -7.03 19.37 -14.02
N LYS A 122 -6.70 18.69 -15.12
CA LYS A 122 -5.42 18.86 -15.81
C LYS A 122 -5.34 20.28 -16.38
N VAL A 123 -4.22 20.96 -16.16
CA VAL A 123 -3.94 22.29 -16.69
C VAL A 123 -2.49 22.34 -17.19
N ASP A 124 -2.16 23.39 -17.94
CA ASP A 124 -0.77 23.62 -18.35
C ASP A 124 0.13 23.74 -17.10
N GLY A 125 1.16 22.91 -17.05
CA GLY A 125 2.09 22.88 -15.91
C GLY A 125 1.64 22.05 -14.70
N GLY A 126 0.49 21.35 -14.74
CA GLY A 126 0.14 20.41 -13.68
C GLY A 126 -1.34 20.09 -13.54
N ALA A 127 -1.86 20.26 -12.32
CA ALA A 127 -3.25 19.98 -11.96
C ALA A 127 -3.79 21.11 -11.08
N GLN A 128 -5.02 21.52 -11.33
CA GLN A 128 -5.75 22.49 -10.54
C GLN A 128 -6.86 21.78 -9.77
N TYR A 129 -6.99 22.07 -8.48
CA TYR A 129 -8.10 21.57 -7.67
C TYR A 129 -9.44 22.06 -8.24
N VAL A 130 -10.43 21.17 -8.31
CA VAL A 130 -11.80 21.55 -8.70
C VAL A 130 -12.55 21.94 -7.43
N ASP A 131 -12.99 23.19 -7.36
CA ASP A 131 -13.60 23.74 -6.15
C ASP A 131 -14.83 22.95 -5.69
N ASN A 132 -14.98 22.82 -4.38
CA ASN A 132 -16.09 22.12 -3.71
C ASN A 132 -16.23 20.63 -4.08
N THR A 133 -15.13 19.97 -4.48
CA THR A 133 -15.14 18.53 -4.82
C THR A 133 -14.51 17.63 -3.77
N THR A 134 -14.34 18.14 -2.54
CA THR A 134 -13.84 17.33 -1.41
C THR A 134 -14.99 16.64 -0.70
N TYR A 135 -15.01 15.31 -0.76
CA TYR A 135 -16.02 14.48 -0.10
C TYR A 135 -15.37 13.51 0.87
N TYR A 136 -16.04 13.29 2.00
CA TYR A 136 -15.59 12.42 3.08
C TYR A 136 -16.41 11.14 3.12
N PHE A 137 -15.71 10.01 3.25
CA PHE A 137 -16.28 8.68 3.33
C PHE A 137 -15.91 8.08 4.69
N VAL A 138 -16.91 7.61 5.43
CA VAL A 138 -16.70 6.95 6.73
C VAL A 138 -16.32 5.49 6.50
N THR A 139 -15.44 4.95 7.33
CA THR A 139 -14.96 3.56 7.19
C THR A 139 -15.62 2.61 8.16
N ASP A 140 -16.94 2.59 8.11
CA ASP A 140 -17.84 1.74 8.90
C ASP A 140 -18.40 0.56 8.09
N GLY A 141 -17.85 0.30 6.91
CA GLY A 141 -18.27 -0.75 5.99
C GLY A 141 -19.51 -0.41 5.15
N GLN A 142 -20.13 0.77 5.34
CA GLN A 142 -21.28 1.19 4.54
C GLN A 142 -20.86 1.76 3.19
N ASN A 143 -21.76 1.65 2.22
CA ASN A 143 -21.63 2.27 0.91
C ASN A 143 -22.17 3.70 0.96
N TYR A 144 -21.32 4.66 0.60
CA TYR A 144 -21.64 6.08 0.49
C TYR A 144 -21.57 6.51 -0.97
N HIS A 145 -22.27 7.60 -1.29
CA HIS A 145 -22.39 8.13 -2.64
C HIS A 145 -22.26 9.65 -2.64
N CYS A 146 -21.59 10.20 -3.65
CA CYS A 146 -21.68 11.62 -3.99
C CYS A 146 -21.61 11.83 -5.51
N ASP A 147 -22.22 12.93 -5.97
CA ASP A 147 -22.18 13.35 -7.37
C ASP A 147 -21.33 14.61 -7.54
N ILE A 148 -20.48 14.61 -8.57
CA ILE A 148 -19.64 15.75 -8.95
C ILE A 148 -20.05 16.20 -10.35
N GLY A 149 -20.82 17.29 -10.43
CA GLY A 149 -21.36 17.83 -11.67
C GLY A 149 -20.64 19.08 -12.19
N ASN A 150 -21.18 19.66 -13.27
CA ASN A 150 -20.67 20.86 -13.94
C ASN A 150 -19.22 20.75 -14.41
N LEU A 151 -18.78 19.52 -14.72
CA LEU A 151 -17.46 19.28 -15.27
C LEU A 151 -17.45 19.63 -16.76
N ASP A 152 -16.37 20.26 -17.20
CA ASP A 152 -16.06 20.46 -18.62
C ASP A 152 -15.83 19.10 -19.29
N PRO A 153 -16.67 18.67 -20.26
CA PRO A 153 -16.56 17.37 -20.92
C PRO A 153 -15.26 17.16 -21.71
N ASN A 154 -14.60 18.25 -22.11
CA ASN A 154 -13.39 18.21 -22.93
C ASN A 154 -12.11 18.26 -22.09
N ALA A 155 -12.24 18.33 -20.76
CA ALA A 155 -11.11 18.34 -19.85
C ALA A 155 -10.74 16.93 -19.35
N SER A 156 -9.49 16.78 -18.93
CA SER A 156 -9.04 15.59 -18.21
C SER A 156 -9.00 15.87 -16.72
N TYR A 157 -9.40 14.90 -15.92
CA TYR A 157 -9.45 14.97 -14.47
C TYR A 157 -8.71 13.80 -13.85
N ARG A 158 -8.27 13.94 -12.60
CA ARG A 158 -7.81 12.82 -11.77
C ARG A 158 -8.45 12.92 -10.39
N LEU A 159 -8.61 11.77 -9.75
CA LEU A 159 -9.08 11.69 -8.38
C LEU A 159 -7.88 11.54 -7.44
N THR A 160 -7.87 12.28 -6.33
CA THR A 160 -6.96 12.01 -5.21
C THR A 160 -7.70 11.41 -4.05
N ILE A 161 -7.08 10.45 -3.37
CA ILE A 161 -7.55 9.84 -2.12
C ILE A 161 -6.57 10.27 -1.03
N SER A 162 -7.06 10.76 0.09
CA SER A 162 -6.24 11.21 1.22
C SER A 162 -6.92 10.95 2.55
N TYR A 163 -6.15 11.08 3.63
CA TYR A 163 -6.53 10.68 4.97
C TYR A 163 -6.25 11.84 5.92
N ASP A 164 -7.17 12.09 6.85
CA ASP A 164 -6.95 13.09 7.90
C ASP A 164 -6.15 12.52 9.08
N SER A 165 -6.06 11.18 9.18
CA SER A 165 -5.29 10.46 10.19
C SER A 165 -4.27 9.54 9.55
N SER A 166 -3.03 9.58 10.03
CA SER A 166 -1.96 8.64 9.66
C SER A 166 -1.82 7.48 10.66
N LYS A 167 -2.77 7.34 11.60
CA LYS A 167 -2.64 6.41 12.72
C LYS A 167 -3.14 4.99 12.42
N TYR A 168 -4.19 4.87 11.60
CA TYR A 168 -4.87 3.61 11.36
C TYR A 168 -4.88 3.26 9.88
N TYR A 169 -4.46 2.04 9.55
CA TYR A 169 -4.56 1.51 8.20
C TYR A 169 -6.03 1.36 7.81
N LEU A 170 -6.34 1.77 6.59
CA LEU A 170 -7.69 1.83 6.06
C LEU A 170 -7.73 1.05 4.76
N TYR A 171 -8.69 0.17 4.64
CA TYR A 171 -9.05 -0.46 3.39
C TYR A 171 -10.21 0.31 2.77
N GLY A 172 -10.13 0.58 1.47
CA GLY A 172 -11.16 1.31 0.77
C GLY A 172 -11.35 0.86 -0.67
N LEU A 173 -12.59 1.00 -1.10
CA LEU A 173 -13.08 0.75 -2.45
C LEU A 173 -13.68 2.05 -2.98
N LEU A 174 -13.36 2.40 -4.22
CA LEU A 174 -14.06 3.47 -4.94
C LEU A 174 -14.48 2.97 -6.32
N LYS A 175 -15.70 3.32 -6.71
CA LYS A 175 -16.22 3.21 -8.07
C LYS A 175 -16.63 4.59 -8.53
N VAL A 176 -16.00 5.08 -9.59
CA VAL A 176 -16.31 6.38 -10.19
C VAL A 176 -16.96 6.12 -11.54
N GLU A 177 -18.27 6.28 -11.61
CA GLU A 177 -19.05 6.13 -12.83
C GLU A 177 -19.07 7.45 -13.63
N GLY A 178 -19.36 7.34 -14.92
CA GLY A 178 -19.44 8.50 -15.82
C GLY A 178 -18.09 8.90 -16.41
N ILE A 179 -17.08 8.02 -16.35
CA ILE A 179 -15.78 8.27 -16.96
C ILE A 179 -15.78 7.89 -18.46
N GLY A 180 -15.08 8.68 -19.26
CA GLY A 180 -14.70 8.34 -20.63
C GLY A 180 -13.27 7.80 -20.64
N GLY A 181 -13.09 6.66 -21.33
CA GLY A 181 -11.82 5.96 -21.47
C GLY A 181 -10.81 6.66 -22.35
#